data_AF-A0A7W0QUH6-F1
#
_entry.id   AF-A0A7W0QUH6-F1
#
_cell.length_a   1.000
_cell.length_b   1.000
_cell.length_c   1.000
_cell.angle_alpha   90.00
_cell.angle_beta   90.00
_cell.angle_gamma   90.00
#
_symmetry.space_group_name_H-M   'P 1'
#
loop_
_entity.id
_entity.type
_entity.pdbx_description
1 polymer ?
#
loop_
_entity_poly.entity_id
_entity_poly.type
_entity_poly.pdbx_seq_one_letter_code
_entity_poly.pdbx_strand_id
1 'polypeptide(L)'
;MRPQGTLVVVDNDHRNGEFAELLGGSSWAASQGTAESTNSWWAQRDAVRTEVMSEWRFDTRADFERVLRLEFPPHVADPWLADHPAAQGLSYGYVLFSVDGAVTLEAAGK
;
A
#
# COMPACT_ATOMS: atom_id res chain seq x y z
N MET A 1 3.79 -8.40 -21.06
CA MET A 1 5.19 -8.08 -20.72
C MET A 1 6.11 -8.62 -21.80
N ARG A 2 7.26 -8.01 -22.02
CA ARG A 2 8.31 -8.66 -22.83
C ARG A 2 8.74 -9.98 -22.16
N PRO A 3 9.17 -11.01 -22.93
CA PRO A 3 9.77 -12.21 -22.34
C PRO A 3 10.89 -11.83 -21.37
N GLN A 4 10.98 -12.55 -20.24
CA GLN A 4 11.97 -12.32 -19.17
C GLN A 4 11.95 -10.91 -18.53
N GLY A 5 10.92 -10.10 -18.79
CA GLY A 5 10.72 -8.83 -18.06
C GLY A 5 9.91 -9.05 -16.78
N THR A 6 10.21 -8.27 -15.74
CA THR A 6 9.44 -8.29 -14.48
C THR A 6 8.51 -7.09 -14.41
N LEU A 7 7.24 -7.31 -14.06
CA LEU A 7 6.33 -6.27 -13.62
C LEU A 7 6.45 -6.18 -12.10
N VAL A 8 6.70 -4.98 -11.59
CA VAL A 8 6.60 -4.68 -10.16
C VAL A 8 5.53 -3.61 -9.98
N VAL A 9 4.56 -3.88 -9.12
CA VAL A 9 3.54 -2.92 -8.71
C VAL A 9 3.74 -2.62 -7.23
N VAL A 10 3.75 -1.33 -6.90
CA VAL A 10 3.76 -0.85 -5.51
C VAL A 10 2.34 -0.42 -5.19
N ASP A 11 1.81 -0.95 -4.10
CA ASP A 11 0.50 -0.61 -3.57
C ASP A 11 0.65 -0.25 -2.08
N ASN A 12 -0.37 0.41 -1.53
CA ASN A 12 -0.45 0.65 -0.10
C ASN A 12 -0.69 -0.69 0.61
N ASP A 13 -0.07 -0.88 1.77
CA ASP A 13 -0.47 -2.00 2.62
C ASP A 13 -1.78 -1.65 3.32
N HIS A 14 -2.83 -2.38 2.97
CA HIS A 14 -4.17 -2.27 3.57
C HIS A 14 -4.33 -3.13 4.84
N ARG A 15 -3.25 -3.77 5.34
CA ARG A 15 -3.30 -4.67 6.51
C ARG A 15 -2.48 -4.19 7.69
N ASN A 16 -1.31 -3.61 7.44
CA ASN A 16 -0.32 -3.36 8.49
C ASN A 16 -0.09 -1.85 8.70
N GLY A 17 -0.09 -1.44 9.97
CA GLY A 17 0.18 -0.08 10.39
C GLY A 17 -1.06 0.81 10.52
N GLU A 18 -0.89 1.92 11.21
CA GLU A 18 -1.95 2.90 11.48
C GLU A 18 -2.54 3.49 10.19
N PHE A 19 -1.74 3.61 9.12
CA PHE A 19 -2.25 4.04 7.82
C PHE A 19 -3.29 3.07 7.26
N ALA A 20 -3.11 1.75 7.45
CA ALA A 20 -4.05 0.74 6.99
C ALA A 20 -5.39 0.85 7.73
N GLU A 21 -5.36 1.14 9.03
CA GLU A 21 -6.55 1.39 9.85
C GLU A 21 -7.34 2.61 9.33
N LEU A 22 -6.63 3.69 9.00
CA LEU A 22 -7.22 4.89 8.41
C LEU A 22 -7.82 4.62 7.02
N LEU A 23 -7.15 3.84 6.17
CA LEU A 23 -7.70 3.40 4.88
C LEU A 23 -9.01 2.63 5.06
N GLY A 24 -9.09 1.75 6.07
CA GLY A 24 -10.31 0.99 6.37
C GLY A 24 -11.50 1.86 6.77
N GLY A 25 -11.26 3.02 7.40
CA GLY A 25 -12.30 4.01 7.73
C GLY A 25 -12.61 5.02 6.63
N SER A 26 -11.78 5.09 5.58
CA SER A 26 -11.84 6.16 4.57
C SER A 26 -12.81 5.88 3.44
N SER A 27 -13.81 6.76 3.29
CA SER A 27 -14.70 6.74 2.13
C SER A 27 -13.97 7.02 0.81
N TRP A 28 -12.81 7.68 0.84
CA TRP A 28 -11.98 7.91 -0.35
C TRP A 28 -11.25 6.64 -0.82
N ALA A 29 -11.05 5.68 0.08
CA ALA A 29 -10.43 4.39 -0.23
C ALA A 29 -11.45 3.32 -0.64
N ALA A 30 -12.75 3.57 -0.48
CA ALA A 30 -13.80 2.56 -0.69
C ALA A 30 -13.80 1.93 -2.10
N SER A 31 -13.40 2.67 -3.13
CA SER A 31 -13.32 2.15 -4.51
C SER A 31 -12.01 1.45 -4.85
N GLN A 32 -11.01 1.46 -3.96
CA GLN A 32 -9.67 0.93 -4.23
C GLN A 32 -9.58 -0.59 -4.03
N GLY A 33 -10.66 -1.23 -3.57
CA GLY A 33 -10.72 -2.65 -3.24
C GLY A 33 -10.32 -2.92 -1.79
N THR A 34 -10.33 -4.20 -1.43
CA THR A 34 -9.86 -4.67 -0.11
C THR A 34 -8.53 -5.42 -0.24
N ALA A 35 -7.78 -5.49 0.85
CA ALA A 35 -6.56 -6.29 0.93
C ALA A 35 -6.78 -7.72 0.41
N GLU A 36 -7.90 -8.36 0.76
CA GLU A 36 -8.25 -9.73 0.36
C GLU A 36 -8.46 -9.83 -1.15
N SER A 37 -9.19 -8.88 -1.73
CA SER A 37 -9.49 -8.86 -3.16
C SER A 37 -8.22 -8.62 -3.99
N THR A 38 -7.39 -7.66 -3.60
CA THR A 38 -6.10 -7.34 -4.25
C THR A 38 -5.13 -8.51 -4.16
N ASN A 39 -4.97 -9.09 -2.97
CA ASN A 39 -4.08 -10.25 -2.77
C ASN A 39 -4.54 -11.47 -3.56
N SER A 40 -5.84 -11.75 -3.58
CA SER A 40 -6.39 -12.87 -4.36
C SER A 40 -6.17 -12.67 -5.86
N TRP A 41 -6.35 -11.45 -6.36
CA TRP A 41 -6.15 -11.12 -7.76
C TRP A 41 -4.69 -11.28 -8.20
N TRP A 42 -3.75 -10.85 -7.36
CA TRP A 42 -2.31 -10.99 -7.63
C TRP A 42 -1.82 -12.44 -7.49
N ALA A 43 -2.31 -13.19 -6.50
CA ALA A 43 -1.97 -14.60 -6.33
C ALA A 43 -2.39 -15.45 -7.54
N GLN A 44 -3.53 -15.15 -8.17
CA GLN A 44 -3.98 -15.80 -9.42
C GLN A 44 -3.07 -15.55 -10.64
N ARG A 45 -2.09 -14.64 -10.52
CA ARG A 45 -1.12 -14.27 -11.56
C ARG A 45 0.30 -14.67 -11.19
N ASP A 46 0.44 -15.58 -10.23
CA ASP A 46 1.72 -16.07 -9.71
C ASP A 46 2.62 -14.94 -9.18
N ALA A 47 2.01 -13.86 -8.68
CA ALA A 47 2.75 -12.73 -8.14
C ALA A 47 3.40 -13.09 -6.80
N VAL A 48 4.66 -12.71 -6.64
CA VAL A 48 5.31 -12.69 -5.34
C VAL A 48 4.88 -11.43 -4.60
N ARG A 49 4.39 -11.58 -3.37
CA ARG A 49 4.00 -10.49 -2.49
C ARG A 49 5.12 -10.21 -1.49
N THR A 50 5.61 -8.98 -1.41
CA THR A 50 6.61 -8.54 -0.43
C THR A 50 6.11 -7.31 0.31
N GLU A 51 6.03 -7.40 1.63
CA GLU A 51 5.69 -6.26 2.50
C GLU A 51 6.95 -5.43 2.76
N VAL A 52 6.82 -4.11 2.65
CA VAL A 52 7.87 -3.15 2.97
C VAL A 52 7.30 -2.15 3.96
N MET A 53 7.67 -2.31 5.24
CA MET A 53 7.23 -1.44 6.30
C MET A 53 8.04 -0.15 6.35
N SER A 54 7.33 0.94 6.62
CA SER A 54 7.82 2.31 6.68
C SER A 54 7.00 3.10 7.71
N GLU A 55 7.15 4.41 7.69
CA GLU A 55 6.43 5.33 8.56
C GLU A 55 6.49 6.74 7.99
N TRP A 56 5.51 7.53 8.36
CA TRP A 56 5.58 8.97 8.22
C TRP A 56 6.24 9.54 9.47
N ARG A 57 7.20 10.46 9.27
CA ARG A 57 7.82 11.24 10.34
C ARG A 57 7.85 12.70 9.95
N PHE A 58 7.37 13.55 10.83
CA PHE A 58 7.38 15.00 10.66
C PHE A 58 8.09 15.68 11.82
N ASP A 59 8.79 16.78 11.53
CA ASP A 59 9.46 17.59 12.55
C ASP A 59 8.45 18.28 13.48
N THR A 60 7.25 18.57 12.98
CA THR A 60 6.19 19.23 13.74
C THR A 60 4.87 18.48 13.66
N ARG A 61 4.11 18.53 14.75
CA ARG A 61 2.73 18.03 14.80
C ARG A 61 1.84 18.73 13.74
N ALA A 62 2.03 20.02 13.53
CA ALA A 62 1.22 20.81 12.60
C ALA A 62 1.39 20.34 11.15
N ASP A 63 2.60 19.99 10.73
CA ASP A 63 2.83 19.46 9.37
C ASP A 63 2.21 18.08 9.21
N PHE A 64 2.34 17.22 10.20
CA PHE A 64 1.69 15.91 10.20
C PHE A 64 0.17 16.04 10.08
N GLU A 65 -0.46 16.89 10.89
CA GLU A 65 -1.90 17.14 10.83
C GLU A 65 -2.37 17.63 9.45
N ARG A 66 -1.59 18.52 8.83
CA ARG A 66 -1.91 19.06 7.51
C ARG A 66 -1.84 17.99 6.43
N VAL A 67 -0.83 17.12 6.47
CA VAL A 67 -0.69 16.01 5.51
C VAL A 67 -1.77 14.95 5.76
N LEU A 68 -2.07 14.61 7.02
CA LEU A 68 -3.10 13.63 7.32
C LEU A 68 -4.49 14.07 6.82
N ARG A 69 -4.82 15.35 6.97
CA ARG A 69 -6.08 15.93 6.45
C ARG A 69 -6.10 16.13 4.93
N LEU A 70 -4.94 16.09 4.28
CA LEU A 70 -4.85 16.04 2.82
C LEU A 70 -5.15 14.63 2.30
N GLU A 71 -4.66 13.62 3.02
CA GLU A 71 -4.76 12.22 2.61
C GLU A 71 -6.09 11.56 3.00
N PHE A 72 -6.71 11.99 4.10
CA PHE A 72 -7.93 11.41 4.62
C PHE A 72 -9.02 12.46 4.85
N PRO A 73 -10.30 12.08 4.68
CA PRO A 73 -11.40 12.98 4.98
C PRO A 73 -11.43 13.34 6.49
N PRO A 74 -11.96 14.52 6.87
CA PRO A 74 -11.94 14.98 8.26
C PRO A 74 -12.55 14.00 9.26
N HIS A 75 -13.62 13.30 8.89
CA HIS A 75 -14.30 12.32 9.76
C HIS A 75 -13.45 11.06 10.07
N VAL A 76 -12.33 10.87 9.38
CA VAL A 76 -11.34 9.80 9.64
C VAL A 76 -10.10 10.36 10.29
N ALA A 77 -9.57 11.46 9.76
CA ALA A 77 -8.35 12.09 10.27
C ALA A 77 -8.54 12.67 11.68
N ASP A 78 -9.59 13.45 11.93
CA ASP A 78 -9.74 14.21 13.17
C ASP A 78 -9.93 13.31 14.41
N PRO A 79 -10.74 12.22 14.39
CA PRO A 79 -10.80 11.29 15.51
C PRO A 79 -9.44 10.65 15.83
N TRP A 80 -8.74 10.16 14.80
CA TRP A 80 -7.43 9.55 15.00
C TRP A 80 -6.42 10.56 15.58
N LEU A 81 -6.42 11.80 15.11
CA LEU A 81 -5.57 12.87 15.65
C LEU A 81 -5.89 13.22 17.10
N ALA A 82 -7.17 13.16 17.50
CA ALA A 82 -7.61 13.41 18.87
C ALA A 82 -7.17 12.28 19.82
N ASP A 83 -7.24 11.03 19.36
CA ASP A 83 -6.80 9.85 20.12
C ASP A 83 -5.26 9.78 20.23
N HIS A 84 -4.53 10.42 19.30
CA HIS A 84 -3.06 10.44 19.24
C HIS A 84 -2.49 11.87 19.33
N PRO A 85 -2.65 12.58 20.47
CA PRO A 85 -2.32 14.00 20.59
C PRO A 85 -0.82 14.30 20.52
N ALA A 86 0.04 13.32 20.82
CA ALA A 86 1.49 13.46 20.78
C ALA A 86 2.13 12.96 19.46
N ALA A 87 1.34 12.37 18.55
CA ALA A 87 1.88 11.77 17.34
C ALA A 87 2.39 12.84 16.36
N GLN A 88 3.59 12.65 15.82
CA GLN A 88 4.19 13.46 14.75
C GLN A 88 4.39 12.63 13.46
N GLY A 89 3.57 11.60 13.29
CA GLY A 89 3.78 10.56 12.32
C GLY A 89 2.89 9.36 12.58
N LEU A 90 2.99 8.35 11.72
CA LEU A 90 2.26 7.10 11.83
C LEU A 90 3.02 5.98 11.12
N SER A 91 2.75 4.74 11.50
CA SER A 91 3.24 3.56 10.82
C SER A 91 2.52 3.34 9.49
N TYR A 92 3.28 2.98 8.45
CA TYR A 92 2.78 2.87 7.08
C TYR A 92 3.49 1.74 6.33
N GLY A 93 2.75 0.91 5.61
CA GLY A 93 3.33 -0.16 4.79
C GLY A 93 3.07 0.02 3.31
N TYR A 94 3.96 -0.54 2.51
CA TYR A 94 3.72 -0.82 1.09
C TYR A 94 3.71 -2.32 0.86
N VAL A 95 3.02 -2.73 -0.19
CA VAL A 95 3.11 -4.09 -0.73
C VAL A 95 3.64 -4.02 -2.15
N LEU A 96 4.69 -4.79 -2.41
CA LEU A 96 5.22 -5.00 -3.74
C LEU A 96 4.67 -6.32 -4.26
N PHE A 97 4.04 -6.26 -5.42
CA PHE A 97 3.67 -7.43 -6.21
C PHE A 97 4.60 -7.53 -7.40
N SER A 98 5.33 -8.64 -7.53
CA SER A 98 6.18 -8.88 -8.69
C SER A 98 5.73 -10.11 -9.47
N VAL A 99 5.64 -9.98 -10.80
CA VAL A 99 5.34 -11.07 -11.73
C VAL A 99 6.42 -11.11 -12.80
N ASP A 100 7.07 -12.27 -12.95
CA ASP A 100 8.06 -12.49 -14.00
C ASP A 100 7.40 -12.93 -15.30
N GLY A 101 7.83 -12.33 -16.40
CA GLY A 101 7.42 -12.72 -17.74
C GLY A 101 7.93 -14.10 -18.09
N ALA A 102 7.10 -14.88 -18.80
CA ALA A 102 7.45 -16.23 -19.21
C ALA A 102 8.83 -16.28 -19.89
N VAL A 103 9.61 -17.29 -19.52
CA VAL A 103 10.85 -17.61 -20.21
C VAL A 103 10.46 -18.26 -21.54
N THR A 104 10.74 -17.58 -22.65
CA THR A 104 10.68 -18.21 -23.96
C THR A 104 11.90 -19.12 -24.10
N LEU A 105 11.68 -20.43 -24.02
CA LEU A 105 12.68 -21.40 -24.46
C LEU A 105 12.62 -21.42 -25.99
N GLU A 106 13.58 -20.78 -26.65
CA GLU A 106 13.81 -21.09 -28.07
C GLU A 106 14.28 -22.54 -28.14
N ALA A 107 13.50 -23.39 -28.82
CA ALA A 107 13.91 -24.75 -29.11
C ALA A 107 15.22 -24.67 -29.89
N ALA A 108 16.32 -25.15 -29.29
CA ALA A 108 17.58 -25.32 -29.98
C ALA A 108 17.33 -26.20 -31.22
N GLY A 109 17.28 -25.55 -32.38
CA GLY A 109 17.21 -26.21 -33.67
C GLY A 109 18.45 -27.08 -33.84
N LYS A 110 18.20 -28.30 -34.32
CA LYS A 110 19.17 -29.37 -34.62
C LYS A 110 20.42 -28.92 -35.35
#